data_AF-L7RSJ8-F1
#
_entry.id   AF-L7RSJ8-F1
#
_cell.length_a   1.000
_cell.length_b   1.000
_cell.length_c   1.000
_cell.angle_alpha   90.00
_cell.angle_beta   90.00
_cell.angle_gamma   90.00
#
_symmetry.space_group_name_H-M   'P 1'
#
loop_
_entity.id
_entity.type
_entity.pdbx_description
1 polymer ?
#
loop_
_entity_poly.entity_id
_entity_poly.type
_entity_poly.pdbx_seq_one_letter_code
_entity_poly.pdbx_strand_id
1 'polypeptide(L)'
;MTPRQRRILIMVDGKRTVEELRELASTDDLSNVLGHLEEEGYIELVGLKGENEAITRQDRLPSLTDFRPLPEPRNPEELDMARHFMINTIKAFCRGPIIHLSLIDEIAAAQSHEELRALYGQWFRLIQESAEGRRRAEQLRADLLKVL
;
A
#
# COMPACT_ATOMS: atom_id res chain seq x y z
N MET A 1 -30.90 -5.85 -9.62
CA MET A 1 -31.18 -6.49 -8.32
C MET A 1 -31.86 -7.86 -8.53
N THR A 2 -31.12 -8.95 -8.29
CA THR A 2 -31.58 -10.33 -8.52
C THR A 2 -32.22 -10.94 -7.25
N PRO A 3 -33.11 -11.95 -7.36
CA PRO A 3 -33.68 -12.64 -6.19
C PRO A 3 -32.60 -13.19 -5.23
N ARG A 4 -31.42 -13.53 -5.76
CA ARG A 4 -30.25 -14.00 -5.02
C ARG A 4 -29.59 -12.89 -4.19
N GLN A 5 -29.38 -11.71 -4.77
CA GLN A 5 -28.89 -10.53 -4.05
C GLN A 5 -29.82 -10.13 -2.91
N ARG A 6 -31.14 -10.16 -3.15
CA ARG A 6 -32.15 -9.88 -2.11
C ARG A 6 -32.11 -10.88 -0.95
N ARG A 7 -31.88 -12.17 -1.23
CA ARG A 7 -31.73 -13.19 -0.18
C ARG A 7 -30.49 -12.98 0.67
N ILE A 8 -29.37 -12.59 0.05
CA ILE A 8 -28.11 -12.30 0.76
C ILE A 8 -28.26 -11.06 1.65
N LEU A 9 -28.87 -9.98 1.15
CA LEU A 9 -29.17 -8.79 1.96
C LEU A 9 -30.05 -9.10 3.18
N ILE A 10 -31.00 -10.03 3.07
CA ILE A 10 -31.80 -10.47 4.21
C ILE A 10 -30.96 -11.26 5.23
N MET A 11 -29.93 -11.99 4.80
CA MET A 11 -29.04 -12.74 5.68
C MET A 11 -27.97 -11.86 6.36
N VAL A 12 -27.65 -10.70 5.77
CA VAL A 12 -26.76 -9.68 6.35
C VAL A 12 -27.54 -8.92 7.43
N ASP A 13 -27.75 -9.56 8.58
CA ASP A 13 -28.40 -8.97 9.78
C ASP A 13 -27.48 -8.02 10.57
N GLY A 14 -26.34 -7.63 9.99
CA GLY A 14 -25.32 -6.77 10.64
C GLY A 14 -24.56 -7.43 11.81
N LYS A 15 -24.88 -8.68 12.18
CA LYS A 15 -24.25 -9.43 13.28
C LYS A 15 -23.42 -10.63 12.84
N ARG A 16 -23.57 -11.08 11.60
CA ARG A 16 -22.96 -12.30 11.08
C ARG A 16 -21.69 -11.98 10.31
N THR A 17 -20.65 -12.77 10.53
CA THR A 17 -19.39 -12.59 9.80
C THR A 17 -19.48 -13.15 8.38
N VAL A 18 -18.57 -12.71 7.51
CA VAL A 18 -18.50 -13.15 6.11
C VAL A 18 -18.30 -14.67 6.01
N GLU A 19 -17.63 -15.28 6.99
CA GLU A 19 -17.38 -16.71 7.08
C GLU A 19 -18.67 -17.49 7.40
N GLU A 20 -19.45 -17.03 8.38
CA GLU A 20 -20.76 -17.64 8.69
C GLU A 20 -21.74 -17.50 7.50
N LEU A 21 -21.72 -16.36 6.81
CA LEU A 21 -22.52 -16.15 5.60
C LEU A 21 -22.09 -17.10 4.47
N ARG A 22 -20.81 -17.46 4.37
CA ARG A 22 -20.30 -18.42 3.39
C ARG A 22 -20.80 -19.83 3.66
N GLU A 23 -20.76 -20.27 4.92
CA GLU A 23 -21.25 -21.60 5.30
C GLU A 23 -22.76 -21.74 5.08
N LEU A 24 -23.54 -20.73 5.50
CA LEU A 24 -25.01 -20.71 5.34
C LEU A 24 -25.46 -20.54 3.89
N ALA A 25 -24.76 -19.73 3.10
CA ALA A 25 -25.11 -19.54 1.70
C ALA A 25 -24.62 -20.70 0.81
N SER A 26 -23.66 -21.53 1.28
CA SER A 26 -23.04 -22.64 0.54
C SER A 26 -22.82 -22.27 -0.93
N THR A 27 -22.18 -21.11 -1.16
CA THR A 27 -22.11 -20.48 -2.47
C THR A 27 -20.66 -20.06 -2.75
N ASP A 28 -20.03 -20.69 -3.73
CA ASP A 28 -18.67 -20.35 -4.19
C ASP A 28 -18.54 -18.88 -4.63
N ASP A 29 -19.62 -18.29 -5.16
CA ASP A 29 -19.67 -16.91 -5.64
C ASP A 29 -19.97 -15.84 -4.58
N LEU A 30 -19.99 -16.18 -3.28
CA LEU A 30 -20.43 -15.22 -2.24
C LEU A 30 -19.56 -13.95 -2.25
N SER A 31 -18.25 -14.11 -2.43
CA SER A 31 -17.31 -13.00 -2.53
C SER A 31 -17.66 -12.04 -3.68
N ASN A 32 -18.08 -12.57 -4.83
CA ASN A 32 -18.42 -11.77 -6.00
C ASN A 32 -19.73 -11.00 -5.78
N VAL A 33 -20.72 -11.61 -5.12
CA VAL A 33 -21.98 -10.94 -4.82
C VAL A 33 -21.83 -9.87 -3.74
N LEU A 34 -21.00 -10.11 -2.73
CA LEU A 34 -20.68 -9.10 -1.70
C LEU A 34 -19.97 -7.89 -2.32
N GLY A 35 -19.00 -8.12 -3.21
CA GLY A 35 -18.33 -7.05 -3.95
C GLY A 35 -19.32 -6.19 -4.74
N HIS A 36 -20.22 -6.82 -5.51
CA HIS A 36 -21.25 -6.07 -6.22
C HIS A 36 -22.21 -5.31 -5.30
N LEU A 37 -22.55 -5.85 -4.12
CA LEU A 37 -23.43 -5.16 -3.18
C LEU A 37 -22.74 -3.97 -2.48
N GLU A 38 -21.42 -4.04 -2.28
CA GLU A 38 -20.59 -2.93 -1.80
C GLU A 38 -20.46 -1.85 -2.88
N GLU A 39 -20.15 -2.23 -4.13
CA GLU A 39 -20.06 -1.31 -5.27
C GLU A 39 -21.38 -0.57 -5.53
N GLU A 40 -22.52 -1.26 -5.40
CA GLU A 40 -23.84 -0.65 -5.53
C GLU A 40 -24.28 0.14 -4.26
N GLY A 41 -23.47 0.15 -3.20
CA GLY A 41 -23.71 0.92 -1.98
C GLY A 41 -24.82 0.37 -1.07
N TYR A 42 -25.20 -0.90 -1.24
CA TYR A 42 -26.22 -1.54 -0.40
C TYR A 42 -25.67 -2.07 0.93
N ILE A 43 -24.36 -2.30 1.01
CA ILE A 43 -23.65 -2.72 2.23
C ILE A 43 -22.34 -1.96 2.36
N GLU A 44 -21.88 -1.76 3.59
CA GLU A 44 -20.60 -1.13 3.90
C GLU A 44 -19.83 -2.04 4.86
N LEU A 45 -18.55 -2.30 4.60
CA LEU A 45 -17.72 -3.14 5.46
C LEU A 45 -17.36 -2.39 6.74
N VAL A 46 -18.24 -2.45 7.75
CA VAL A 46 -17.94 -1.90 9.07
C VAL A 46 -17.02 -2.88 9.80
N GLY A 47 -15.73 -2.55 9.82
CA GLY A 47 -14.72 -3.30 10.56
C GLY A 47 -15.17 -3.53 12.01
N LEU A 48 -14.98 -4.78 12.46
CA LEU A 48 -15.35 -5.32 13.77
C LEU A 48 -15.36 -4.26 14.88
N LYS A 49 -16.56 -3.81 15.24
CA LYS A 49 -16.80 -3.08 16.48
C LYS A 49 -16.83 -4.10 17.62
N GLY A 50 -15.66 -4.32 18.21
CA GLY A 50 -15.46 -5.15 19.39
C GLY A 50 -14.28 -4.62 20.18
N GLU A 51 -14.58 -4.02 21.31
CA GLU A 51 -13.67 -3.36 22.23
C GLU A 51 -12.59 -4.33 22.74
N ASN A 52 -11.34 -4.15 22.30
CA ASN A 52 -10.20 -4.24 23.20
C ASN A 52 -8.97 -3.60 22.56
N GLU A 53 -8.40 -2.66 23.29
CA GLU A 53 -7.13 -2.05 23.00
C GLU A 53 -6.01 -3.09 23.03
N ALA A 54 -5.04 -2.92 22.12
CA ALA A 54 -3.84 -3.73 21.93
C ALA A 54 -4.06 -5.08 21.21
N ILE A 55 -3.17 -5.37 20.26
CA ILE A 55 -3.14 -6.55 19.37
C ILE A 55 -4.17 -6.39 18.24
N THR A 56 -3.86 -5.73 17.12
CA THR A 56 -3.11 -6.37 16.03
C THR A 56 -2.57 -5.29 15.06
N ARG A 57 -1.44 -4.67 15.41
CA ARG A 57 -0.57 -3.92 14.46
C ARG A 57 0.40 -4.88 13.76
N GLN A 58 -0.03 -6.07 13.35
CA GLN A 58 0.83 -7.05 12.68
C GLN A 58 -0.04 -7.78 11.67
N ASP A 59 0.29 -7.72 10.38
CA ASP A 59 -0.46 -8.23 9.21
C ASP A 59 -1.44 -7.30 8.48
N ARG A 60 -1.38 -5.99 8.73
CA ARG A 60 -1.54 -5.09 7.58
C ARG A 60 -0.18 -5.09 6.88
N LEU A 61 -0.08 -5.74 5.72
CA LEU A 61 1.02 -5.50 4.77
C LEU A 61 1.32 -4.00 4.80
N PRO A 62 2.55 -3.55 5.11
CA PRO A 62 2.82 -2.13 5.21
C PRO A 62 2.41 -1.50 3.88
N SER A 63 1.45 -0.59 3.95
CA SER A 63 0.99 0.22 2.83
C SER A 63 2.23 0.84 2.21
N LEU A 64 2.30 0.98 0.88
CA LEU A 64 3.45 1.55 0.16
C LEU A 64 3.93 2.91 0.72
N THR A 65 3.09 3.56 1.54
CA THR A 65 3.29 4.85 2.18
C THR A 65 3.28 4.81 3.72
N ASP A 66 3.46 3.65 4.36
CA ASP A 66 3.66 3.52 5.82
C ASP A 66 5.04 4.08 6.24
N PHE A 67 5.23 5.39 6.05
CA PHE A 67 6.39 6.12 6.52
C PHE A 67 6.30 6.33 8.02
N ARG A 68 7.42 6.14 8.73
CA ARG A 68 7.51 6.48 10.15
C ARG A 68 7.24 7.98 10.33
N PRO A 69 6.63 8.44 11.45
CA PRO A 69 6.72 9.86 11.78
C PRO A 69 8.19 10.31 11.76
N LEU A 70 8.48 11.42 11.09
CA LEU A 70 9.84 11.94 10.95
C LEU A 70 10.42 12.21 12.34
N PRO A 71 11.62 11.70 12.66
CA PRO A 71 12.27 12.05 13.91
C PRO A 71 12.58 13.55 13.94
N GLU A 72 12.20 14.21 15.03
CA GLU A 72 12.66 15.56 15.36
C GLU A 72 13.83 15.39 16.35
N PRO A 73 15.06 15.85 16.03
CA PRO A 73 15.45 16.81 15.00
C PRO A 73 15.69 16.22 13.61
N ARG A 74 15.38 17.01 12.58
CA ARG A 74 15.62 16.67 11.17
C ARG A 74 17.12 16.59 10.91
N ASN A 75 17.66 15.38 10.73
CA ASN A 75 19.07 15.20 10.40
C ASN A 75 19.28 15.46 8.89
N PRO A 76 20.03 16.50 8.49
CA PRO A 76 20.32 16.75 7.07
C PRO A 76 21.13 15.61 6.43
N GLU A 77 21.91 14.85 7.21
CA GLU A 77 22.68 13.72 6.69
C GLU A 77 21.78 12.56 6.24
N GLU A 78 20.67 12.31 6.94
CA GLU A 78 19.68 11.28 6.58
C GLU A 78 18.96 11.66 5.29
N LEU A 79 18.63 12.94 5.11
CA LEU A 79 18.05 13.47 3.87
C LEU A 79 18.99 13.21 2.68
N ASP A 80 20.26 13.58 2.80
CA ASP A 80 21.25 13.37 1.74
C ASP A 80 21.52 11.89 1.47
N MET A 81 21.52 11.06 2.52
CA MET A 81 21.64 9.61 2.38
C MET A 81 20.45 9.02 1.61
N ALA A 82 19.21 9.41 1.94
CA ALA A 82 18.01 8.97 1.22
C ALA A 82 18.03 9.41 -0.25
N ARG A 83 18.41 10.66 -0.50
CA ARG A 83 18.57 11.23 -1.85
C ARG A 83 19.57 10.43 -2.70
N HIS A 84 20.78 10.24 -2.18
CA HIS A 84 21.82 9.47 -2.87
C HIS A 84 21.41 8.02 -3.08
N PHE A 85 20.75 7.40 -2.10
CA PHE A 85 20.24 6.04 -2.21
C PHE A 85 19.23 5.91 -3.36
N MET A 86 18.23 6.79 -3.43
CA MET A 86 17.22 6.76 -4.49
C MET A 86 17.86 6.98 -5.88
N ILE A 87 18.80 7.92 -6.01
CA ILE A 87 19.49 8.17 -7.29
C ILE A 87 20.35 6.96 -7.70
N ASN A 88 21.13 6.40 -6.79
CA ASN A 88 22.03 5.28 -7.08
C ASN A 88 21.27 4.01 -7.44
N THR A 89 20.14 3.76 -6.77
CA THR A 89 19.28 2.61 -7.07
C THR A 89 18.63 2.75 -8.44
N ILE A 90 18.14 3.94 -8.82
CA ILE A 90 17.64 4.20 -10.18
C ILE A 90 18.75 3.91 -11.20
N LYS A 91 19.96 4.47 -11.00
CA LYS A 91 21.10 4.26 -11.91
C LYS A 91 21.53 2.80 -12.03
N ALA A 92 21.41 2.03 -10.94
CA ALA A 92 21.80 0.62 -10.91
C ALA A 92 20.79 -0.29 -11.62
N PHE A 93 19.49 -0.09 -11.36
CA PHE A 93 18.43 -1.03 -11.78
C PHE A 93 17.66 -0.59 -13.03
N CYS A 94 17.64 0.70 -13.34
CA CYS A 94 16.88 1.26 -14.45
C CYS A 94 17.84 1.63 -15.59
N ARG A 95 18.28 0.61 -16.34
CA ARG A 95 19.16 0.80 -17.51
C ARG A 95 18.36 1.30 -18.71
N GLY A 96 18.29 2.62 -18.88
CA GLY A 96 17.68 3.30 -20.01
C GLY A 96 18.03 4.80 -20.00
N PRO A 97 18.64 5.36 -21.06
CA PRO A 97 19.42 6.59 -20.93
C PRO A 97 18.61 7.90 -20.79
N ILE A 98 17.28 7.91 -20.94
CA ILE A 98 16.54 9.20 -21.11
C ILE A 98 15.29 9.31 -20.24
N ILE A 99 14.60 8.21 -19.93
CA ILE A 99 13.26 8.26 -19.30
C ILE A 99 13.35 8.67 -17.81
N HIS A 100 14.46 8.38 -17.15
CA HIS A 100 14.58 8.51 -15.70
C HIS A 100 15.35 9.77 -15.24
N LEU A 101 15.80 10.60 -16.18
CA LEU A 101 16.60 11.79 -15.88
C LEU A 101 15.79 12.82 -15.09
N SER A 102 14.54 13.08 -15.48
CA SER A 102 13.64 13.99 -14.73
C SER A 102 13.42 13.56 -13.29
N LEU A 103 13.22 12.25 -13.05
CA LEU A 103 13.04 11.76 -11.68
C LEU A 103 14.33 11.90 -10.85
N ILE A 104 15.50 11.68 -11.47
CA ILE A 104 16.79 11.89 -10.81
C ILE A 104 16.98 13.37 -10.45
N ASP A 105 16.64 14.29 -11.34
CA ASP A 105 16.73 15.74 -11.09
C ASP A 105 15.75 16.20 -10.00
N GLU A 106 14.51 15.69 -10.01
CA GLU A 106 13.51 15.97 -8.96
C GLU A 106 13.98 15.46 -7.59
N ILE A 107 14.52 14.24 -7.53
CA ILE A 107 15.09 13.68 -6.29
C ILE A 107 16.30 14.52 -5.84
N ALA A 108 17.17 14.92 -6.78
CA ALA A 108 18.34 15.73 -6.46
C ALA A 108 17.95 17.10 -5.88
N ALA A 109 16.88 17.72 -6.41
CA ALA A 109 16.40 19.03 -5.99
C ALA A 109 15.65 19.02 -4.65
N ALA A 110 15.14 17.86 -4.19
CA ALA A 110 14.29 17.75 -3.01
C ALA A 110 14.94 18.32 -1.73
N GLN A 111 14.34 19.32 -1.09
CA GLN A 111 14.91 19.96 0.12
C GLN A 111 14.39 19.35 1.43
N SER A 112 13.40 18.45 1.35
CA SER A 112 12.73 17.90 2.53
C SER A 112 12.43 16.41 2.38
N HIS A 113 12.32 15.72 3.51
CA HIS A 113 11.90 14.32 3.54
C HIS A 113 10.48 14.16 3.01
N GLU A 114 9.61 15.15 3.18
CA GLU A 114 8.26 15.16 2.61
C GLU A 114 8.28 15.13 1.07
N GLU A 115 9.15 15.94 0.45
CA GLU A 115 9.37 15.91 -1.00
C GLU A 115 9.90 14.55 -1.47
N LEU A 116 10.87 13.97 -0.78
CA LEU A 116 11.37 12.63 -1.11
C LEU A 116 10.29 11.54 -0.96
N ARG A 117 9.43 11.64 0.06
CA ARG A 117 8.28 10.74 0.25
C ARG A 117 7.25 10.87 -0.86
N ALA A 118 7.03 12.07 -1.38
CA ALA A 118 6.15 12.27 -2.55
C ALA A 118 6.73 11.59 -3.82
N LEU A 119 8.05 11.59 -3.97
CA LEU A 119 8.74 10.95 -5.10
C LEU A 119 8.89 9.44 -4.95
N TYR A 120 8.75 8.90 -3.73
CA TYR A 120 8.89 7.48 -3.43
C TYR A 120 8.03 6.58 -4.32
N GLY A 121 6.75 6.93 -4.52
CA GLY A 121 5.85 6.11 -5.34
C GLY A 121 6.27 6.04 -6.81
N GLN A 122 6.88 7.11 -7.33
CA GLN A 122 7.45 7.12 -8.69
C GLN A 122 8.73 6.28 -8.75
N TRP A 123 9.63 6.48 -7.79
CA TRP A 123 10.86 5.69 -7.64
C TRP A 123 10.57 4.19 -7.55
N PHE A 124 9.64 3.78 -6.70
CA PHE A 124 9.32 2.36 -6.48
C PHE A 124 8.73 1.70 -7.72
N ARG A 125 7.84 2.39 -8.45
CA ARG A 125 7.34 1.91 -9.75
C ARG A 125 8.48 1.73 -10.75
N LEU A 126 9.40 2.69 -10.80
CA LEU A 126 10.54 2.65 -11.71
C LEU A 126 11.45 1.44 -11.46
N ILE A 127 11.79 1.18 -10.19
CA ILE A 127 12.59 0.02 -9.80
C ILE A 127 11.88 -1.29 -10.20
N GLN A 128 10.54 -1.34 -10.15
CA GLN A 128 9.77 -2.53 -10.56
C GLN A 128 9.68 -2.75 -12.07
N GLU A 129 10.06 -1.79 -12.91
CA GLU A 129 10.08 -1.99 -14.36
C GLU A 129 11.12 -3.06 -14.76
N SER A 130 12.26 -3.09 -14.07
CA SER A 130 13.32 -4.06 -14.34
C SER A 130 13.14 -5.36 -13.55
N ALA A 131 13.45 -6.50 -14.19
CA ALA A 131 13.33 -7.80 -13.54
C ALA A 131 14.26 -7.96 -12.33
N GLU A 132 15.45 -7.34 -12.39
CA GLU A 132 16.40 -7.32 -11.29
C GLU A 132 15.95 -6.39 -10.16
N GLY A 133 15.41 -5.21 -10.51
CA GLY A 133 14.84 -4.27 -9.56
C GLY A 133 13.63 -4.85 -8.82
N ARG A 134 12.71 -5.55 -9.49
CA ARG A 134 11.58 -6.25 -8.83
C ARG A 134 12.02 -7.20 -7.72
N ARG A 135 13.09 -7.96 -7.93
CA ARG A 135 13.59 -8.91 -6.91
C ARG A 135 14.15 -8.21 -5.68
N ARG A 136 14.68 -7.00 -5.84
CA ARG A 136 15.29 -6.22 -4.77
C ARG A 136 14.40 -5.09 -4.24
N ALA A 137 13.27 -4.82 -4.89
CA ALA A 137 12.40 -3.69 -4.59
C ALA A 137 11.95 -3.67 -3.14
N GLU A 138 11.53 -4.81 -2.59
CA GLU A 138 11.12 -4.94 -1.19
C GLU A 138 12.28 -4.66 -0.21
N GLN A 139 13.48 -5.15 -0.52
CA GLN A 139 14.66 -4.88 0.30
C GLN A 139 15.04 -3.40 0.26
N LEU A 140 15.07 -2.81 -0.94
CA LEU A 140 15.38 -1.38 -1.13
C LEU A 140 14.35 -0.48 -0.45
N ARG A 141 13.08 -0.88 -0.49
CA ARG A 141 12.00 -0.25 0.25
C ARG A 141 12.28 -0.30 1.75
N ALA A 142 12.59 -1.47 2.29
CA ALA A 142 12.85 -1.62 3.73
C ALA A 142 14.07 -0.80 4.18
N ASP A 143 15.11 -0.70 3.34
CA ASP A 143 16.29 0.11 3.64
C ASP A 143 16.01 1.61 3.55
N LEU A 144 15.25 2.04 2.54
CA LEU A 144 14.89 3.45 2.38
C LEU A 144 13.94 3.93 3.49
N LEU A 145 13.01 3.08 3.96
CA LEU A 145 12.11 3.39 5.09
C LEU A 145 12.84 3.53 6.44
N LYS A 146 14.10 3.08 6.57
CA LYS A 146 14.91 3.35 7.77
C LYS A 146 15.42 4.78 7.81
N VAL A 147 15.54 5.41 6.64
CA VAL A 147 16.14 6.74 6.45
C VAL A 147 15.06 7.80 6.19
N LEU A 148 13.91 7.39 5.63
CA LEU A 148 12.79 8.26 5.29
C LEU A 148 11.83 8.56 6.43
#